data_AF-A0A1S9CQR2-F1
#
_entry.id   AF-A0A1S9CQR2-F1
#
_cell.length_a   1.000
_cell.length_b   1.000
_cell.length_c   1.000
_cell.angle_alpha   90.00
_cell.angle_beta   90.00
_cell.angle_gamma   90.00
#
_symmetry.space_group_name_H-M   'P 1'
#
loop_
_entity.id
_entity.type
_entity.pdbx_description
1 polymer ?
#
loop_
_entity_poly.entity_id
_entity_poly.type
_entity_poly.pdbx_seq_one_letter_code
_entity_poly.pdbx_strand_id
1 'polypeptide(L)'
;MTFYKERDALLEAVDYYRWGDILTGIVKNTTVGVEMNGEIIRDFTHQDFVLLITKQSIELSPEDKQELFFICADGTRCIISETDVTAEYIKVIVQDNFIQVYISDDNTTWLNIYGDKLLSPIVMQGFKLTQPMLLKHYEIRHSSYLTLVNLIPDSIVELYDKQDNLTHTAIVNDLATAYIFLTNDFTGKIVSKNIDGEVLATKSAWIKYGQIYSYSAYDLDLIYNGTIQDGEYTFLLGDVALIGVRNNSDTDYIGLRFMVFDQSEPLDLINVSSKDFIAANVIEADIPAGETINLAIVIKRAERKLTLESFALVAY
;
A
#
# COMPACT_ATOMS: atom_id res chain seq x y z
N MET A 1 15.49 -16.27 -7.21
CA MET A 1 14.81 -15.85 -5.96
C MET A 1 14.77 -14.34 -5.90
N THR A 2 13.59 -13.77 -5.70
CA THR A 2 13.42 -12.31 -5.69
C THR A 2 12.18 -11.91 -4.88
N PHE A 3 12.00 -10.61 -4.71
CA PHE A 3 10.78 -10.05 -4.15
C PHE A 3 9.92 -9.41 -5.25
N TYR A 4 8.62 -9.66 -5.18
CA TYR A 4 7.61 -9.01 -6.00
C TYR A 4 6.71 -8.15 -5.12
N LYS A 5 6.31 -6.97 -5.60
CA LYS A 5 5.34 -6.13 -4.89
C LYS A 5 3.96 -6.73 -5.15
N GLU A 6 3.31 -7.25 -4.11
CA GLU A 6 1.94 -7.80 -4.21
C GLU A 6 0.90 -6.69 -4.15
N ARG A 7 1.10 -5.72 -3.25
CA ARG A 7 0.10 -4.71 -2.97
C ARG A 7 0.75 -3.38 -2.65
N ASP A 8 0.18 -2.33 -3.22
CA ASP A 8 0.36 -1.01 -2.67
C ASP A 8 -0.45 -0.84 -1.38
N ALA A 9 -0.19 0.27 -0.70
CA ALA A 9 -0.78 0.55 0.59
C ALA A 9 -1.84 1.63 0.53
N LEU A 10 -2.10 2.22 -0.63
CA LEU A 10 -2.87 3.44 -0.72
C LEU A 10 -4.35 3.18 -0.45
N LEU A 11 -4.87 3.76 0.61
CA LEU A 11 -6.29 3.73 0.95
C LEU A 11 -7.04 4.86 0.25
N GLU A 12 -6.49 6.07 0.34
CA GLU A 12 -7.15 7.26 -0.14
C GLU A 12 -6.10 8.30 -0.51
N ALA A 13 -6.28 8.98 -1.64
CA ALA A 13 -5.50 10.17 -1.97
C ALA A 13 -6.39 11.20 -2.65
N VAL A 14 -6.15 12.46 -2.34
CA VAL A 14 -6.85 13.58 -3.00
C VAL A 14 -6.15 13.96 -4.32
N ASP A 15 -4.94 13.46 -4.57
CA ASP A 15 -4.17 13.76 -5.78
C ASP A 15 -4.64 13.03 -7.04
N TYR A 16 -5.64 12.14 -6.94
CA TYR A 16 -6.27 11.47 -8.08
C TYR A 16 -7.80 11.60 -8.00
N TYR A 17 -8.28 12.79 -8.33
CA TYR A 17 -9.66 13.27 -8.30
C TYR A 17 -10.74 12.27 -8.74
N ARG A 18 -11.51 11.70 -7.79
CA ARG A 18 -12.95 11.38 -7.98
C ARG A 18 -13.75 11.41 -6.66
N TRP A 19 -14.73 12.32 -6.57
CA TRP A 19 -16.20 12.13 -6.65
C TRP A 19 -16.85 11.45 -5.43
N GLY A 20 -17.77 12.16 -4.76
CA GLY A 20 -18.84 11.52 -3.98
C GLY A 20 -19.08 12.02 -2.56
N ASP A 21 -18.43 13.08 -2.10
CA ASP A 21 -18.66 13.56 -0.73
C ASP A 21 -19.99 14.30 -0.60
N ILE A 22 -20.70 14.04 0.49
CA ILE A 22 -21.78 14.89 0.96
C ILE A 22 -21.13 16.21 1.43
N LEU A 23 -20.95 17.13 0.50
CA LEU A 23 -20.29 18.40 0.74
C LEU A 23 -21.29 19.42 1.30
N THR A 24 -21.17 19.75 2.58
CA THR A 24 -21.57 21.07 3.09
C THR A 24 -20.48 22.13 2.86
N GLY A 25 -19.27 21.72 2.42
CA GLY A 25 -18.12 22.56 2.17
C GLY A 25 -17.90 22.94 0.69
N ILE A 26 -17.12 23.99 0.44
CA ILE A 26 -16.67 24.38 -0.91
C ILE A 26 -15.31 23.75 -1.16
N VAL A 27 -15.20 22.95 -2.23
CA VAL A 27 -13.96 22.32 -2.67
C VAL A 27 -13.68 22.80 -4.10
N LYS A 28 -12.53 23.45 -4.30
CA LYS A 28 -12.13 23.96 -5.61
C LYS A 28 -10.73 23.48 -5.97
N ASN A 29 -10.64 22.73 -7.06
CA ASN A 29 -9.36 22.28 -7.59
C ASN A 29 -8.61 23.43 -8.25
N THR A 30 -7.31 23.50 -7.97
CA THR A 30 -6.36 24.44 -8.57
C THR A 30 -5.20 23.66 -9.20
N THR A 31 -4.29 24.34 -9.88
CA THR A 31 -3.06 23.71 -10.41
C THR A 31 -2.09 23.26 -9.31
N VAL A 32 -2.27 23.70 -8.07
CA VAL A 32 -1.32 23.53 -6.97
C VAL A 32 -1.90 22.78 -5.77
N GLY A 33 -3.16 22.30 -5.87
CA GLY A 33 -3.86 21.60 -4.80
C GLY A 33 -5.36 21.89 -4.80
N VAL A 34 -5.99 21.56 -3.68
CA VAL A 34 -7.43 21.70 -3.45
C VAL A 34 -7.69 22.79 -2.40
N GLU A 35 -8.40 23.84 -2.79
CA GLU A 35 -8.91 24.83 -1.84
C GLU A 35 -10.15 24.26 -1.15
N MET A 36 -10.11 24.16 0.18
CA MET A 36 -11.15 23.57 1.01
C MET A 36 -11.70 24.60 1.99
N ASN A 37 -13.01 24.59 2.20
CA ASN A 37 -13.68 25.38 3.23
C ASN A 37 -14.90 24.63 3.78
N GLY A 38 -15.17 24.72 5.07
CA GLY A 38 -16.26 24.03 5.75
C GLY A 38 -15.89 22.63 6.24
N GLU A 39 -16.89 21.76 6.41
CA GLU A 39 -16.71 20.40 6.93
C GLU A 39 -16.93 19.34 5.85
N ILE A 40 -16.05 18.34 5.85
CA ILE A 40 -16.13 17.11 5.04
C ILE A 40 -15.97 15.94 6.00
N ILE A 41 -16.86 14.96 5.90
CA ILE A 41 -16.89 13.78 6.77
C ILE A 41 -17.01 12.54 5.90
N ARG A 42 -16.27 11.48 6.25
CA ARG A 42 -16.35 10.18 5.58
C ARG A 42 -16.37 9.05 6.60
N ASP A 43 -17.15 8.01 6.28
CA ASP A 43 -17.04 6.73 6.95
C ASP A 43 -15.63 6.17 6.74
N PHE A 44 -15.00 5.74 7.81
CA PHE A 44 -13.62 5.26 7.79
C PHE A 44 -13.40 4.29 8.94
N THR A 45 -13.16 3.03 8.62
CA THR A 45 -13.13 1.93 9.60
C THR A 45 -11.77 1.23 9.68
N HIS A 46 -10.74 1.77 9.03
CA HIS A 46 -9.38 1.26 9.15
C HIS A 46 -8.81 1.58 10.53
N GLN A 47 -8.34 0.56 11.23
CA GLN A 47 -7.81 0.68 12.58
C GLN A 47 -6.30 0.93 12.62
N ASP A 48 -5.61 0.59 11.53
CA ASP A 48 -4.21 0.94 11.30
C ASP A 48 -4.14 1.76 10.01
N PHE A 49 -3.40 2.86 10.04
CA PHE A 49 -3.09 3.66 8.85
C PHE A 49 -1.99 4.69 9.10
N VAL A 50 -1.43 5.22 8.02
CA VAL A 50 -0.61 6.43 8.01
C VAL A 50 -1.30 7.48 7.17
N LEU A 51 -1.60 8.63 7.75
CA LEU A 51 -2.10 9.81 7.05
C LEU A 51 -0.95 10.79 6.85
N LEU A 52 -0.82 11.30 5.63
CA LEU A 52 0.13 12.33 5.23
C LEU A 52 -0.66 13.52 4.68
N ILE A 53 -0.40 14.71 5.22
CA ILE A 53 -1.02 15.97 4.81
C ILE A 53 0.09 16.97 4.49
N THR A 54 -0.02 17.61 3.33
CA THR A 54 0.74 18.83 3.00
C THR A 54 -0.25 19.94 2.73
N LYS A 55 -0.10 21.07 3.41
CA LYS A 55 -0.99 22.22 3.30
C LYS A 55 -0.23 23.50 3.02
N GLN A 56 -0.92 24.57 2.69
CA GLN A 56 -0.36 25.91 2.83
C GLN A 56 -0.40 26.32 4.31
N SER A 57 0.69 26.87 4.83
CA SER A 57 0.66 27.50 6.16
C SER A 57 -0.28 28.71 6.15
N ILE A 58 -1.17 28.75 7.13
CA ILE A 58 -2.09 29.86 7.38
C ILE A 58 -1.71 30.48 8.71
N GLU A 59 -1.57 31.81 8.74
CA GLU A 59 -1.49 32.55 9.99
C GLU A 59 -2.92 32.79 10.50
N LEU A 60 -3.27 32.13 11.61
CA LEU A 60 -4.52 32.36 12.31
C LEU A 60 -4.32 33.46 13.37
N SER A 61 -5.35 34.26 13.61
CA SER A 61 -5.34 35.17 14.76
C SER A 61 -5.25 34.35 16.05
N PRO A 62 -4.67 34.86 17.16
CA PRO A 62 -4.54 34.11 18.42
C PRO A 62 -5.86 33.60 19.02
N GLU A 63 -6.98 34.21 18.60
CA GLU A 63 -8.35 33.89 19.02
C GLU A 63 -9.09 32.98 18.04
N ASP A 64 -8.53 32.73 16.87
CA ASP A 64 -9.07 31.81 15.87
C ASP A 64 -8.54 30.40 16.13
N LYS A 65 -9.45 29.41 16.19
CA LYS A 65 -9.11 27.98 16.17
C LYS A 65 -9.67 27.35 14.91
N GLN A 66 -8.83 26.58 14.22
CA GLN A 66 -9.23 25.82 13.05
C GLN A 66 -8.90 24.35 13.27
N GLU A 67 -9.91 23.49 13.13
CA GLU A 67 -9.75 22.04 13.13
C GLU A 67 -9.28 21.63 11.73
N LEU A 68 -8.04 21.21 11.57
CA LEU A 68 -7.57 20.79 10.27
C LEU A 68 -8.20 19.45 9.89
N PHE A 69 -7.91 18.44 10.69
CA PHE A 69 -8.30 17.06 10.44
C PHE A 69 -8.77 16.42 11.74
N PHE A 70 -9.68 15.46 11.64
CA PHE A 70 -10.14 14.70 12.79
C PHE A 70 -10.41 13.24 12.42
N ILE A 71 -10.26 12.37 13.42
CA ILE A 71 -10.82 11.02 13.43
C ILE A 71 -11.81 10.90 14.58
N CYS A 72 -12.87 10.11 14.40
CA CYS A 72 -13.79 9.79 15.49
C CYS A 72 -13.71 8.31 15.83
N ALA A 73 -13.54 8.03 17.12
CA ALA A 73 -13.61 6.70 17.71
C ALA A 73 -14.74 6.69 18.75
N ASP A 74 -15.84 6.00 18.44
CA ASP A 74 -17.03 5.84 19.30
C ASP A 74 -17.45 7.12 20.05
N GLY A 75 -17.78 8.17 19.29
CA GLY A 75 -18.23 9.46 19.83
C GLY A 75 -17.11 10.37 20.36
N THR A 76 -15.88 9.89 20.49
CA THR A 76 -14.70 10.71 20.82
C THR A 76 -14.04 11.20 19.54
N ARG A 77 -13.89 12.52 19.39
CA ARG A 77 -13.26 13.16 18.21
C ARG A 77 -11.83 13.57 18.56
N CYS A 78 -10.84 12.90 17.97
CA CYS A 78 -9.44 13.31 18.05
C CYS A 78 -9.18 14.35 16.96
N ILE A 79 -8.76 15.54 17.36
CA ILE A 79 -8.65 16.71 16.47
C ILE A 79 -7.19 17.12 16.35
N ILE A 80 -6.76 17.37 15.12
CA ILE A 80 -5.51 18.05 14.81
C ILE A 80 -5.87 19.50 14.48
N SER A 81 -5.44 20.43 15.33
CA SER A 81 -5.77 21.86 15.21
C SER A 81 -4.60 22.66 14.67
N GLU A 82 -4.89 23.69 13.87
CA GLU A 82 -3.87 24.59 13.32
C GLU A 82 -3.17 25.45 14.37
N THR A 83 -3.85 25.77 15.47
CA THR A 83 -3.24 26.50 16.58
C THR A 83 -2.09 25.74 17.24
N ASP A 84 -2.05 24.42 17.05
CA ASP A 84 -1.04 23.54 17.62
C ASP A 84 0.04 23.19 16.57
N VAL A 85 -0.19 23.48 15.28
CA VAL A 85 0.63 23.00 14.14
C VAL A 85 0.73 24.01 12.99
N THR A 86 1.66 24.96 13.05
CA THR A 86 1.91 25.88 11.91
C THR A 86 2.68 25.25 10.75
N ALA A 87 3.19 24.03 10.95
CA ALA A 87 4.03 23.31 10.00
C ALA A 87 3.29 22.98 8.70
N GLU A 88 4.04 22.90 7.60
CA GLU A 88 3.51 22.59 6.27
C GLU A 88 3.10 21.11 6.13
N TYR A 89 3.87 20.22 6.76
CA TYR A 89 3.73 18.78 6.65
C TYR A 89 3.26 18.17 7.97
N ILE A 90 2.24 17.32 7.89
CA ILE A 90 1.64 16.62 9.02
C ILE A 90 1.57 15.14 8.69
N LYS A 91 1.97 14.31 9.65
CA LYS A 91 1.89 12.85 9.56
C LYS A 91 1.19 12.31 10.79
N VAL A 92 0.17 11.49 10.59
CA VAL A 92 -0.52 10.77 11.66
C VAL A 92 -0.30 9.29 11.44
N ILE A 93 0.15 8.60 12.48
CA ILE A 93 0.29 7.15 12.47
C ILE A 93 -0.71 6.60 13.47
N VAL A 94 -1.60 5.75 12.99
CA VAL A 94 -2.46 4.93 13.85
C VAL A 94 -2.03 3.48 13.67
N GLN A 95 -1.65 2.84 14.78
CA GLN A 95 -1.21 1.45 14.78
C GLN A 95 -1.50 0.82 16.14
N ASP A 96 -2.07 -0.38 16.16
CA ASP A 96 -2.35 -1.16 17.37
C ASP A 96 -3.20 -0.38 18.40
N ASN A 97 -4.13 0.44 17.91
CA ASN A 97 -4.95 1.38 18.69
C ASN A 97 -4.17 2.51 19.37
N PHE A 98 -2.97 2.85 18.93
CA PHE A 98 -2.28 4.06 19.33
C PHE A 98 -2.26 5.06 18.18
N ILE A 99 -2.56 6.32 18.48
CA ILE A 99 -2.39 7.44 17.55
C ILE A 99 -1.13 8.21 17.92
N GLN A 100 -0.36 8.61 16.92
CA GLN A 100 0.77 9.52 17.06
C GLN A 100 0.70 10.59 15.97
N VAL A 101 0.97 11.85 16.33
CA VAL A 101 0.96 12.98 15.39
C VAL A 101 2.36 13.58 15.32
N TYR A 102 2.82 13.76 14.09
CA TYR A 102 4.11 14.31 13.74
C TYR A 102 3.96 15.52 12.84
N ILE A 103 4.88 16.47 12.99
CA ILE A 103 4.94 17.67 12.16
C ILE A 103 6.34 17.82 11.58
N SER A 104 6.43 18.47 10.42
CA SER A 104 7.71 18.75 9.75
C SER A 104 7.62 20.02 8.92
N ASP A 105 8.73 20.76 8.84
CA ASP A 105 8.89 21.91 7.96
C ASP A 105 9.53 21.53 6.61
N ASP A 106 10.13 20.34 6.50
CA ASP A 106 10.92 19.91 5.34
C ASP A 106 10.52 18.52 4.76
N ASN A 107 9.50 17.88 5.36
CA ASN A 107 9.02 16.53 5.02
C ASN A 107 10.05 15.40 5.21
N THR A 108 11.15 15.66 5.92
CA THR A 108 12.23 14.69 6.17
C THR A 108 12.49 14.49 7.66
N THR A 109 12.52 15.58 8.41
CA THR A 109 12.73 15.61 9.86
C THR A 109 11.38 15.79 10.55
N TRP A 110 10.99 14.82 11.36
CA TRP A 110 9.66 14.78 11.98
C TRP A 110 9.74 14.93 13.49
N LEU A 111 8.95 15.86 14.04
CA LEU A 111 8.77 16.04 15.48
C LEU A 111 7.45 15.40 15.91
N ASN A 112 7.49 14.46 16.85
CA ASN A 112 6.28 13.96 17.51
C ASN A 112 5.75 15.03 18.47
N ILE A 113 4.49 15.42 18.30
CA ILE A 113 3.83 16.45 19.13
C ILE A 113 2.68 15.89 19.96
N TYR A 114 2.23 14.68 19.68
CA TYR A 114 1.13 14.05 20.37
C TYR A 114 1.18 12.53 20.21
N GLY A 115 0.74 11.83 21.25
CA GLY A 115 0.52 10.39 21.21
C GLY A 115 -0.45 9.95 22.31
N ASP A 116 -1.40 9.09 21.96
CA ASP A 116 -2.38 8.58 22.91
C ASP A 116 -2.93 7.21 22.46
N LYS A 117 -3.60 6.52 23.39
CA LYS A 117 -4.30 5.27 23.10
C LYS A 117 -5.74 5.55 22.73
N LEU A 118 -6.17 5.01 21.59
CA LEU A 118 -7.56 4.92 21.19
C LEU A 118 -8.24 3.82 22.01
N LEU A 119 -9.30 4.20 22.73
CA LEU A 119 -10.07 3.27 23.58
C LEU A 119 -11.19 2.56 22.81
N SER A 120 -11.49 3.04 21.62
CA SER A 120 -12.59 2.59 20.77
C SER A 120 -12.16 2.55 19.31
N PRO A 121 -12.84 1.75 18.47
CA PRO A 121 -12.51 1.67 17.06
C PRO A 121 -12.88 2.95 16.32
N ILE A 122 -12.08 3.29 15.31
CA ILE A 122 -12.35 4.42 14.43
C ILE A 122 -13.54 4.10 13.53
N VAL A 123 -14.44 5.06 13.39
CA VAL A 123 -15.68 4.93 12.59
C VAL A 123 -15.80 5.98 11.50
N MET A 124 -15.11 7.12 11.63
CA MET A 124 -15.10 8.18 10.62
C MET A 124 -13.87 9.06 10.73
N GLN A 125 -13.62 9.80 9.65
CA GLN A 125 -12.62 10.85 9.59
C GLN A 125 -13.17 12.08 8.86
N GLY A 126 -12.44 13.19 8.90
CA GLY A 126 -12.80 14.36 8.11
C GLY A 126 -11.91 15.57 8.29
N PHE A 127 -12.27 16.63 7.58
CA PHE A 127 -11.68 17.97 7.67
C PHE A 127 -12.75 18.96 8.13
N LYS A 128 -12.41 19.95 8.97
CA LYS A 128 -13.37 20.98 9.41
C LYS A 128 -12.75 22.37 9.51
N LEU A 129 -12.72 23.05 8.38
CA LEU A 129 -12.07 24.33 8.24
C LEU A 129 -13.07 25.48 8.49
N THR A 130 -12.66 26.44 9.33
CA THR A 130 -13.40 27.68 9.58
C THR A 130 -12.98 28.80 8.62
N GLN A 131 -11.76 28.73 8.08
CA GLN A 131 -11.26 29.58 7.01
C GLN A 131 -10.78 28.72 5.82
N PRO A 132 -10.85 29.24 4.58
CA PRO A 132 -10.34 28.51 3.42
C PRO A 132 -8.86 28.16 3.54
N MET A 133 -8.49 26.94 3.16
CA MET A 133 -7.10 26.49 3.12
C MET A 133 -6.79 25.74 1.84
N LEU A 134 -5.58 25.95 1.32
CA LEU A 134 -5.05 25.13 0.24
C LEU A 134 -4.44 23.85 0.82
N LEU A 135 -5.11 22.72 0.60
CA LEU A 135 -4.54 21.39 0.80
C LEU A 135 -3.75 21.01 -0.46
N LYS A 136 -2.43 20.92 -0.35
CA LYS A 136 -1.54 20.60 -1.48
C LYS A 136 -1.50 19.11 -1.75
N HIS A 137 -1.53 18.30 -0.69
CA HIS A 137 -1.45 16.85 -0.76
C HIS A 137 -2.18 16.22 0.42
N TYR A 138 -2.83 15.11 0.17
CA TYR A 138 -3.37 14.24 1.21
C TYR A 138 -3.34 12.80 0.72
N GLU A 139 -2.85 11.92 1.59
CA GLU A 139 -2.73 10.49 1.35
C GLU A 139 -2.95 9.72 2.66
N ILE A 140 -3.73 8.64 2.59
CA ILE A 140 -3.87 7.65 3.65
C ILE A 140 -3.35 6.32 3.15
N ARG A 141 -2.53 5.66 3.94
CA ARG A 141 -1.97 4.35 3.66
C ARG A 141 -2.36 3.34 4.72
N HIS A 142 -2.50 2.07 4.33
CA HIS A 142 -3.03 0.97 5.13
C HIS A 142 -2.28 0.67 6.43
N SER A 143 -0.99 0.98 6.54
CA SER A 143 -0.19 0.66 7.72
C SER A 143 1.14 1.40 7.68
N SER A 144 1.77 1.61 8.84
CA SER A 144 3.17 2.07 8.92
C SER A 144 4.20 0.99 8.60
N TYR A 145 3.78 -0.27 8.45
CA TYR A 145 4.69 -1.37 8.20
C TYR A 145 4.87 -1.68 6.72
N LEU A 146 6.10 -1.95 6.32
CA LEU A 146 6.37 -2.84 5.19
C LEU A 146 6.09 -4.27 5.64
N THR A 147 5.27 -4.99 4.90
CA THR A 147 5.02 -6.42 5.15
C THR A 147 5.70 -7.25 4.07
N LEU A 148 6.45 -8.25 4.48
CA LEU A 148 7.08 -9.21 3.60
C LEU A 148 6.52 -10.59 3.90
N VAL A 149 5.96 -11.27 2.90
CA VAL A 149 5.29 -12.57 3.05
C VAL A 149 6.00 -13.68 2.28
N ASN A 150 5.60 -14.93 2.53
CA ASN A 150 6.14 -16.15 1.91
C ASN A 150 7.64 -16.35 2.12
N LEU A 151 8.17 -15.82 3.22
CA LEU A 151 9.56 -15.97 3.60
C LEU A 151 9.82 -17.29 4.34
N ILE A 152 11.08 -17.71 4.41
CA ILE A 152 11.46 -18.86 5.23
C ILE A 152 11.37 -18.47 6.72
N PRO A 153 10.62 -19.18 7.58
CA PRO A 153 10.59 -18.91 9.02
C PRO A 153 11.99 -18.89 9.63
N ASP A 154 12.20 -18.08 10.67
CA ASP A 154 13.49 -17.84 11.34
C ASP A 154 14.59 -17.21 10.47
N SER A 155 14.32 -16.96 9.19
CA SER A 155 15.22 -16.18 8.34
C SER A 155 15.22 -14.70 8.74
N ILE A 156 16.18 -13.96 8.22
CA ILE A 156 16.42 -12.55 8.55
C ILE A 156 16.10 -11.72 7.31
N VAL A 157 15.39 -10.62 7.49
CA VAL A 157 15.25 -9.59 6.47
C VAL A 157 15.85 -8.28 6.91
N GLU A 158 16.54 -7.62 5.99
CA GLU A 158 17.24 -6.36 6.21
C GLU A 158 16.87 -5.34 5.14
N LEU A 159 16.81 -4.07 5.55
CA LEU A 159 16.68 -2.94 4.64
C LEU A 159 17.98 -2.13 4.60
N TYR A 160 18.49 -1.89 3.41
CA TYR A 160 19.68 -1.11 3.17
C TYR A 160 19.37 0.13 2.35
N ASP A 161 19.85 1.30 2.78
CA ASP A 161 19.63 2.57 2.05
C ASP A 161 20.40 2.62 0.70
N LYS A 162 20.28 3.73 -0.03
CA LYS A 162 21.00 3.92 -1.31
C LYS A 162 22.52 3.90 -1.17
N GLN A 163 23.05 4.06 0.04
CA GLN A 163 24.48 4.06 0.36
C GLN A 163 24.93 2.71 0.95
N ASP A 164 24.06 1.69 0.88
CA ASP A 164 24.29 0.35 1.44
C ASP A 164 24.48 0.34 2.97
N ASN A 165 23.96 1.34 3.70
CA ASN A 165 23.88 1.28 5.15
C ASN A 165 22.68 0.45 5.58
N LEU A 166 22.90 -0.48 6.51
CA LEU A 166 21.81 -1.22 7.15
C LEU A 166 20.97 -0.27 8.00
N THR A 167 19.67 -0.22 7.73
CA THR A 167 18.72 0.66 8.42
C THR A 167 17.76 -0.10 9.32
N HIS A 168 17.35 -1.31 8.91
CA HIS A 168 16.39 -2.13 9.64
C HIS A 168 16.76 -3.60 9.53
N THR A 169 16.42 -4.36 10.57
CA THR A 169 16.52 -5.82 10.62
C THR A 169 15.24 -6.37 11.24
N ALA A 170 14.66 -7.39 10.64
CA ALA A 170 13.51 -8.12 11.17
C ALA A 170 13.71 -9.63 11.03
N ILE A 171 13.18 -10.38 11.98
CA ILE A 171 13.15 -11.84 11.95
C ILE A 171 11.81 -12.26 11.36
N VAL A 172 11.84 -13.26 10.49
CA VAL A 172 10.64 -13.85 9.90
C VAL A 172 9.95 -14.72 10.93
N ASN A 173 8.67 -14.45 11.16
CA ASN A 173 7.88 -15.20 12.11
C ASN A 173 7.44 -16.58 11.57
N ASP A 174 6.83 -17.38 12.43
CA ASP A 174 6.32 -18.73 12.10
C ASP A 174 5.25 -18.74 11.00
N LEU A 175 4.66 -17.57 10.68
CA LEU A 175 3.70 -17.39 9.59
C LEU A 175 4.39 -16.94 8.28
N ALA A 176 5.70 -17.18 8.14
CA ALA A 176 6.46 -16.82 6.95
C ALA A 176 6.39 -15.32 6.61
N THR A 177 6.22 -14.48 7.64
CA THR A 177 6.00 -13.03 7.48
C THR A 177 7.01 -12.22 8.29
N ALA A 178 7.51 -11.13 7.72
CA ALA A 178 8.26 -10.10 8.42
C ALA A 178 7.55 -8.75 8.32
N TYR A 179 7.46 -8.05 9.45
CA TYR A 179 6.92 -6.70 9.54
C TYR A 179 8.07 -5.74 9.86
N ILE A 180 8.27 -4.74 9.02
CA ILE A 180 9.30 -3.71 9.21
C ILE A 180 8.60 -2.37 9.38
N PHE A 181 8.64 -1.82 10.59
CA PHE A 181 8.08 -0.50 10.85
C PHE A 181 8.88 0.56 10.09
N LEU A 182 8.20 1.32 9.23
CA LEU A 182 8.81 2.42 8.52
C LEU A 182 8.54 3.72 9.28
N THR A 183 9.54 4.60 9.29
CA THR A 183 9.40 5.96 9.82
C THR A 183 9.19 7.00 8.72
N ASN A 184 9.51 6.64 7.47
CA ASN A 184 9.42 7.45 6.25
C ASN A 184 9.38 6.54 5.02
N ASP A 185 8.97 7.11 3.89
CA ASP A 185 9.21 6.49 2.59
C ASP A 185 10.71 6.36 2.35
N PHE A 186 11.07 5.25 1.73
CA PHE A 186 12.45 4.79 1.70
C PHE A 186 12.79 4.27 0.31
N THR A 187 13.97 4.60 -0.19
CA THR A 187 14.48 3.97 -1.41
C THR A 187 15.78 3.28 -1.06
N GLY A 188 15.91 2.02 -1.46
CA GLY A 188 17.05 1.19 -1.11
C GLY A 188 16.85 -0.22 -1.62
N LYS A 189 17.30 -1.21 -0.84
CA LYS A 189 17.11 -2.63 -1.15
C LYS A 189 16.64 -3.44 0.05
N ILE A 190 15.78 -4.42 -0.24
CA ILE A 190 15.34 -5.48 0.66
C ILE A 190 16.30 -6.65 0.47
N VAL A 191 16.84 -7.22 1.54
CA VAL A 191 17.73 -8.39 1.51
C VAL A 191 17.18 -9.44 2.47
N SER A 192 16.91 -10.64 1.97
CA SER A 192 16.59 -11.81 2.82
C SER A 192 17.84 -12.68 2.98
N LYS A 193 18.07 -13.18 4.19
CA LYS A 193 19.17 -14.06 4.55
C LYS A 193 18.67 -15.25 5.35
N ASN A 194 19.25 -16.43 5.17
CA ASN A 194 18.99 -17.56 6.07
C ASN A 194 19.63 -17.35 7.46
N ILE A 195 19.41 -18.30 8.36
CA ILE A 195 19.93 -18.26 9.73
C ILE A 195 21.48 -18.25 9.80
N ASP A 196 22.14 -18.76 8.77
CA ASP A 196 23.60 -18.78 8.65
C ASP A 196 24.17 -17.47 8.05
N GLY A 197 23.29 -16.55 7.63
CA GLY A 197 23.64 -15.25 7.05
C GLY A 197 23.86 -15.24 5.54
N GLU A 198 23.59 -16.35 4.85
CA GLU A 198 23.63 -16.44 3.38
C GLU A 198 22.46 -15.67 2.77
N VAL A 199 22.74 -14.86 1.74
CA VAL A 199 21.71 -14.07 1.04
C VAL A 199 20.85 -14.98 0.16
N LEU A 200 19.55 -14.97 0.41
CA LEU A 200 18.54 -15.73 -0.33
C LEU A 200 17.92 -14.90 -1.47
N ALA A 201 17.67 -13.61 -1.23
CA ALA A 201 17.11 -12.71 -2.23
C ALA A 201 17.51 -11.27 -1.98
N THR A 202 17.54 -10.48 -3.05
CA THR A 202 17.74 -9.03 -2.98
C THR A 202 16.85 -8.32 -3.98
N LYS A 203 16.20 -7.24 -3.57
CA LYS A 203 15.38 -6.40 -4.44
C LYS A 203 15.59 -4.94 -4.13
N SER A 204 16.06 -4.17 -5.12
CA SER A 204 16.00 -2.71 -5.06
C SER A 204 14.57 -2.24 -5.26
N ALA A 205 14.12 -1.33 -4.41
CA ALA A 205 12.74 -0.86 -4.40
C ALA A 205 12.61 0.56 -3.85
N TRP A 206 11.57 1.26 -4.32
CA TRP A 206 11.00 2.39 -3.60
C TRP A 206 9.91 1.86 -2.66
N ILE A 207 10.27 1.76 -1.39
CA ILE A 207 9.45 1.21 -0.33
C ILE A 207 8.64 2.34 0.31
N LYS A 208 7.33 2.15 0.34
CA LYS A 208 6.36 3.06 0.97
C LYS A 208 5.68 2.37 2.14
N TYR A 209 5.16 3.16 3.09
CA TYR A 209 4.29 2.66 4.16
C TYR A 209 3.22 1.71 3.63
N GLY A 210 2.99 0.58 4.32
CA GLY A 210 1.89 -0.36 4.11
C GLY A 210 2.01 -1.24 2.87
N GLN A 211 3.12 -1.13 2.12
CA GLN A 211 3.35 -1.99 0.96
C GLN A 211 3.57 -3.42 1.40
N ILE A 212 3.13 -4.35 0.56
CA ILE A 212 3.35 -5.78 0.74
C ILE A 212 4.24 -6.29 -0.38
N TYR A 213 5.33 -6.96 0.00
CA TYR A 213 6.15 -7.73 -0.94
C TYR A 213 6.11 -9.21 -0.58
N SER A 214 6.26 -10.04 -1.59
CA SER A 214 6.27 -11.48 -1.47
C SER A 214 7.61 -12.01 -1.92
N TYR A 215 8.19 -12.87 -1.09
CA TYR A 215 9.35 -13.64 -1.48
C TYR A 215 8.92 -14.78 -2.40
N SER A 216 9.67 -14.97 -3.48
CA SER A 216 9.51 -16.10 -4.38
C SER A 216 10.86 -16.76 -4.61
N ALA A 217 10.87 -18.08 -4.49
CA ALA A 217 12.02 -18.87 -4.91
C ALA A 217 12.25 -18.78 -6.44
N TYR A 218 11.16 -18.58 -7.18
CA TYR A 218 11.11 -18.57 -8.63
C TYR A 218 11.39 -17.19 -9.22
N ASP A 219 12.19 -17.16 -10.28
CA ASP A 219 12.42 -15.99 -11.13
C ASP A 219 11.40 -15.97 -12.29
N LEU A 220 10.27 -15.32 -12.03
CA LEU A 220 9.14 -15.19 -12.94
C LEU A 220 8.87 -13.72 -13.30
N ASP A 221 8.49 -13.47 -14.55
CA ASP A 221 7.87 -12.21 -14.97
C ASP A 221 6.38 -12.39 -15.23
N LEU A 222 5.58 -11.44 -14.76
CA LEU A 222 4.19 -11.29 -15.17
C LEU A 222 4.11 -10.33 -16.36
N ILE A 223 3.41 -10.73 -17.41
CA ILE A 223 3.27 -9.99 -18.66
C ILE A 223 1.78 -9.74 -18.92
N TYR A 224 1.38 -8.48 -19.06
CA TYR A 224 0.02 -8.11 -19.45
C TYR A 224 0.09 -7.06 -20.56
N ASN A 225 -0.72 -7.23 -21.62
CA ASN A 225 -0.71 -6.39 -22.82
C ASN A 225 0.70 -6.14 -23.39
N GLY A 226 1.58 -7.15 -23.32
CA GLY A 226 2.94 -7.09 -23.85
C GLY A 226 3.93 -6.30 -22.98
N THR A 227 3.55 -5.88 -21.77
CA THR A 227 4.44 -5.18 -20.83
C THR A 227 4.69 -6.03 -19.59
N ILE A 228 5.94 -6.06 -19.11
CA ILE A 228 6.32 -6.71 -17.85
C ILE A 228 5.75 -5.86 -16.70
N GLN A 229 5.04 -6.51 -15.79
CA GLN A 229 4.43 -5.90 -14.63
C GLN A 229 5.48 -5.83 -13.51
N ASP A 230 6.02 -4.65 -13.26
CA ASP A 230 7.12 -4.40 -12.31
C ASP A 230 6.64 -3.84 -10.95
N GLY A 231 5.31 -3.86 -10.74
CA GLY A 231 4.66 -3.49 -9.50
C GLY A 231 3.83 -2.21 -9.59
N GLU A 232 3.86 -1.43 -10.69
CA GLU A 232 2.84 -0.38 -10.85
C GLU A 232 1.46 -0.98 -11.15
N TYR A 233 0.40 -0.28 -10.73
CA TYR A 233 -0.97 -0.73 -10.94
C TYR A 233 -1.28 -0.87 -12.44
N THR A 234 -1.78 -2.03 -12.86
CA THR A 234 -2.35 -2.20 -14.19
C THR A 234 -3.83 -2.58 -14.11
N PHE A 235 -4.66 -1.89 -14.88
CA PHE A 235 -6.08 -2.20 -14.95
C PHE A 235 -6.28 -3.34 -15.95
N LEU A 236 -6.92 -4.42 -15.49
CA LEU A 236 -7.38 -5.47 -16.39
C LEU A 236 -8.65 -4.98 -17.10
N LEU A 237 -8.63 -5.09 -18.42
CA LEU A 237 -9.73 -4.62 -19.28
C LEU A 237 -10.53 -5.81 -19.81
N GLY A 238 -11.86 -5.75 -19.64
CA GLY A 238 -12.83 -6.71 -20.19
C GLY A 238 -13.24 -7.82 -19.22
N ASP A 239 -14.07 -8.74 -19.70
CA ASP A 239 -14.59 -9.88 -18.92
C ASP A 239 -13.58 -11.03 -18.77
N VAL A 240 -12.53 -11.02 -19.60
CA VAL A 240 -11.43 -11.99 -19.55
C VAL A 240 -10.12 -11.28 -19.80
N ALA A 241 -9.16 -11.44 -18.90
CA ALA A 241 -7.82 -10.90 -19.04
C ALA A 241 -6.79 -12.01 -19.28
N LEU A 242 -5.92 -11.84 -20.27
CA LEU A 242 -4.84 -12.78 -20.57
C LEU A 242 -3.53 -12.29 -19.95
N ILE A 243 -2.95 -13.09 -19.07
CA ILE A 243 -1.68 -12.82 -18.39
C ILE A 243 -0.65 -13.87 -18.81
N GLY A 244 0.50 -13.41 -19.28
CA GLY A 244 1.68 -14.24 -19.50
C GLY A 244 2.49 -14.39 -18.21
N VAL A 245 2.93 -15.59 -17.91
CA VAL A 245 3.91 -15.86 -16.85
C VAL A 245 5.15 -16.46 -17.51
N ARG A 246 6.25 -15.73 -17.47
CA ARG A 246 7.52 -16.15 -18.07
C ARG A 246 8.49 -16.64 -17.01
N ASN A 247 9.12 -17.79 -17.23
CA ASN A 247 10.27 -18.24 -16.46
C ASN A 247 11.54 -17.58 -17.02
N ASN A 248 12.17 -16.72 -16.23
CA ASN A 248 13.39 -16.02 -16.63
C ASN A 248 14.67 -16.77 -16.28
N SER A 249 14.55 -17.92 -15.60
CA SER A 249 15.70 -18.71 -15.18
C SER A 249 16.16 -19.69 -16.26
N ASP A 250 17.33 -20.27 -16.01
CA ASP A 250 17.91 -21.35 -16.80
C ASP A 250 17.41 -22.75 -16.38
N THR A 251 16.41 -22.84 -15.50
CA THR A 251 15.89 -24.11 -14.95
C THR A 251 14.39 -24.23 -15.17
N ASP A 252 13.94 -25.43 -15.55
CA ASP A 252 12.51 -25.72 -15.67
C ASP A 252 11.84 -25.68 -14.29
N TYR A 253 10.68 -25.03 -14.22
CA TYR A 253 9.83 -25.06 -13.03
C TYR A 253 8.69 -26.04 -13.23
N ILE A 254 8.55 -26.98 -12.30
CA ILE A 254 7.57 -28.07 -12.36
C ILE A 254 6.57 -27.93 -11.22
N GLY A 255 5.29 -28.10 -11.50
CA GLY A 255 4.21 -28.11 -10.52
C GLY A 255 3.92 -26.74 -9.91
N LEU A 256 4.21 -25.64 -10.61
CA LEU A 256 3.90 -24.30 -10.10
C LEU A 256 2.40 -24.14 -9.96
N ARG A 257 1.97 -23.60 -8.82
CA ARG A 257 0.55 -23.33 -8.55
C ARG A 257 0.27 -21.84 -8.65
N PHE A 258 -0.74 -21.49 -9.44
CA PHE A 258 -1.19 -20.13 -9.67
C PHE A 258 -2.56 -19.94 -9.07
N MET A 259 -2.75 -18.85 -8.34
CA MET A 259 -4.02 -18.48 -7.70
C MET A 259 -4.23 -16.98 -7.84
N VAL A 260 -5.49 -16.57 -7.83
CA VAL A 260 -5.89 -15.16 -7.87
C VAL A 260 -6.70 -14.88 -6.60
N PHE A 261 -6.42 -13.76 -5.94
CA PHE A 261 -7.06 -13.40 -4.67
C PHE A 261 -7.68 -12.01 -4.77
N ASP A 262 -8.99 -11.91 -4.91
CA ASP A 262 -9.68 -10.64 -4.65
C ASP A 262 -10.21 -10.67 -3.21
N GLN A 263 -9.95 -9.60 -2.44
CA GLN A 263 -10.43 -9.46 -1.06
C GLN A 263 -11.96 -9.39 -0.96
N SER A 264 -12.64 -9.13 -2.09
CA SER A 264 -14.08 -8.94 -2.14
C SER A 264 -14.87 -10.19 -2.57
N GLU A 265 -14.38 -11.02 -3.50
CA GLU A 265 -15.00 -12.31 -3.92
C GLU A 265 -14.00 -13.22 -4.70
N PRO A 266 -14.28 -14.53 -4.89
CA PRO A 266 -13.38 -15.42 -5.65
C PRO A 266 -13.38 -15.13 -7.16
N LEU A 267 -12.18 -14.97 -7.74
CA LEU A 267 -11.95 -14.92 -9.19
C LEU A 267 -11.62 -16.32 -9.73
N ASP A 268 -12.06 -16.64 -10.96
CA ASP A 268 -11.71 -17.90 -11.61
C ASP A 268 -10.47 -17.71 -12.51
N LEU A 269 -9.49 -18.59 -12.35
CA LEU A 269 -8.33 -18.71 -13.23
C LEU A 269 -8.59 -19.82 -14.27
N ILE A 270 -8.16 -19.60 -15.51
CA ILE A 270 -8.23 -20.55 -16.61
C ILE A 270 -6.85 -20.72 -17.24
N ASN A 271 -6.39 -21.96 -17.38
CA ASN A 271 -5.14 -22.25 -18.07
C ASN A 271 -5.40 -22.38 -19.57
N VAL A 272 -4.94 -21.40 -20.34
CA VAL A 272 -5.13 -21.40 -21.80
C VAL A 272 -3.97 -22.05 -22.56
N SER A 273 -2.86 -22.39 -21.89
CA SER A 273 -1.80 -23.20 -22.51
C SER A 273 -2.12 -24.69 -22.48
N SER A 274 -3.05 -25.12 -21.61
CA SER A 274 -3.56 -26.48 -21.56
C SER A 274 -4.62 -26.75 -22.64
N LYS A 275 -4.66 -27.97 -23.19
CA LYS A 275 -5.69 -28.37 -24.18
C LYS A 275 -7.10 -28.45 -23.59
N ASP A 276 -7.21 -28.54 -22.27
CA ASP A 276 -8.44 -28.90 -21.56
C ASP A 276 -9.03 -27.75 -20.72
N PHE A 277 -8.79 -26.48 -21.09
CA PHE A 277 -9.34 -25.24 -20.50
C PHE A 277 -10.06 -25.43 -19.15
N ILE A 278 -9.28 -25.61 -18.08
CA ILE A 278 -9.83 -25.88 -16.75
C ILE A 278 -10.07 -24.55 -16.05
N ALA A 279 -11.33 -24.25 -15.71
CA ALA A 279 -11.66 -23.19 -14.76
C ALA A 279 -11.43 -23.68 -13.33
N ALA A 280 -10.55 -23.03 -12.60
CA ALA A 280 -10.21 -23.36 -11.23
C ALA A 280 -9.73 -22.13 -10.46
N ASN A 281 -9.83 -22.14 -9.13
CA ASN A 281 -9.23 -21.11 -8.28
C ASN A 281 -7.71 -21.28 -8.17
N VAL A 282 -7.21 -22.49 -8.48
CA VAL A 282 -5.79 -22.84 -8.47
C VAL A 282 -5.47 -23.62 -9.73
N ILE A 283 -4.40 -23.24 -10.42
CA ILE A 283 -3.90 -23.91 -11.61
C ILE A 283 -2.49 -24.41 -11.35
N GLU A 284 -2.26 -25.69 -11.59
CA GLU A 284 -0.92 -26.26 -11.59
C GLU A 284 -0.37 -26.27 -13.03
N ALA A 285 0.83 -25.75 -13.23
CA ALA A 285 1.48 -25.72 -14.53
C ALA A 285 3.01 -25.80 -14.42
N ASP A 286 3.61 -26.41 -15.43
CA ASP A 286 5.05 -26.42 -15.63
C ASP A 286 5.43 -25.25 -16.55
N ILE A 287 6.55 -24.58 -16.26
CA ILE A 287 7.10 -23.53 -17.12
C ILE A 287 8.57 -23.87 -17.39
N PRO A 288 8.90 -24.36 -18.60
CA PRO A 288 10.29 -24.59 -18.99
C PRO A 288 11.14 -23.31 -18.91
N ALA A 289 12.45 -23.48 -18.80
CA ALA A 289 13.40 -22.37 -18.78
C ALA A 289 13.22 -21.43 -19.98
N GLY A 290 13.11 -20.12 -19.74
CA GLY A 290 12.92 -19.10 -20.78
C GLY A 290 11.52 -19.04 -21.40
N GLU A 291 10.62 -19.98 -21.09
CA GLU A 291 9.31 -20.07 -21.72
C GLU A 291 8.23 -19.26 -21.00
N THR A 292 7.14 -18.98 -21.71
CA THR A 292 5.97 -18.27 -21.19
C THR A 292 4.72 -19.12 -21.28
N ILE A 293 4.02 -19.29 -20.15
CA ILE A 293 2.65 -19.81 -20.17
C ILE A 293 1.66 -18.64 -20.16
N ASN A 294 0.47 -18.87 -20.69
CA ASN A 294 -0.61 -17.89 -20.64
C ASN A 294 -1.73 -18.41 -19.74
N LEU A 295 -2.20 -17.54 -18.86
CA LEU A 295 -3.32 -17.76 -17.97
C LEU A 295 -4.41 -16.73 -18.30
N ALA A 296 -5.64 -17.18 -18.47
CA ALA A 296 -6.80 -16.30 -18.60
C ALA A 296 -7.50 -16.16 -17.25
N ILE A 297 -7.98 -14.97 -16.95
CA ILE A 297 -8.65 -14.66 -15.69
C ILE A 297 -10.06 -14.20 -16.04
N VAL A 298 -11.06 -14.92 -15.55
CA VAL A 298 -12.46 -14.59 -15.80
C VAL A 298 -12.98 -13.67 -14.72
N ILE A 299 -13.55 -12.57 -15.18
CA ILE A 299 -14.07 -11.48 -14.36
C ILE A 299 -15.59 -11.58 -14.39
N LYS A 300 -16.20 -11.97 -13.25
CA LYS A 300 -17.61 -12.41 -13.22
C LYS A 300 -18.68 -11.31 -13.11
N ARG A 301 -18.37 -10.00 -13.21
CA ARG A 301 -19.41 -8.93 -13.21
C ARG A 301 -19.11 -7.70 -14.08
N ALA A 302 -20.18 -7.20 -14.71
CA ALA A 302 -20.23 -6.18 -15.77
C ALA A 302 -20.11 -4.70 -15.33
N GLU A 303 -20.09 -4.38 -14.04
CA GLU A 303 -19.90 -3.01 -13.55
C GLU A 303 -19.10 -3.01 -12.25
N ARG A 304 -17.76 -3.00 -12.35
CA ARG A 304 -16.81 -2.60 -11.29
C ARG A 304 -15.38 -2.52 -11.82
N LYS A 305 -14.57 -1.72 -11.14
CA LYS A 305 -13.16 -1.44 -11.46
C LYS A 305 -12.30 -2.55 -10.86
N LEU A 306 -11.63 -3.34 -11.69
CA LEU A 306 -10.70 -4.36 -11.22
C LEU A 306 -9.31 -3.75 -11.11
N THR A 307 -8.70 -3.86 -9.92
CA THR A 307 -7.33 -3.41 -9.69
C THR A 307 -6.41 -4.62 -9.55
N LEU A 308 -5.13 -4.41 -9.86
CA LEU A 308 -4.10 -5.44 -9.76
C LEU A 308 -3.75 -5.83 -8.30
N GLU A 309 -4.41 -5.22 -7.32
CA GLU A 309 -4.31 -5.55 -5.89
C GLU A 309 -4.98 -6.90 -5.57
N SER A 310 -5.62 -7.53 -6.57
CA SER A 310 -6.25 -8.85 -6.46
C SER A 310 -5.32 -10.01 -6.86
N PHE A 311 -4.02 -9.78 -7.03
CA PHE A 311 -3.08 -10.78 -7.53
C PHE A 311 -1.96 -11.01 -6.52
N ALA A 312 -1.85 -12.24 -6.01
CA ALA A 312 -0.63 -12.74 -5.40
C ALA A 312 -0.19 -13.96 -6.21
N LEU A 313 1.00 -13.89 -6.79
CA LEU A 313 1.63 -15.08 -7.35
C LEU A 313 2.18 -15.90 -6.17
N VAL A 314 1.39 -16.85 -5.71
CA VAL A 314 1.82 -17.77 -4.65
C VAL A 314 2.50 -18.98 -5.29
N ALA A 315 3.75 -18.80 -5.69
CA ALA A 315 4.63 -19.90 -6.04
C ALA A 315 5.38 -20.32 -4.77
N TYR A 316 4.92 -21.40 -4.13
CA TYR A 316 5.61 -22.01 -2.97
C TYR A 316 6.84 -22.79 -3.42
#